data_AF-A0A5B9QKR3-F1
#
_entry.id   AF-A0A5B9QKR3-F1
#
_cell.length_a   1.000
_cell.length_b   1.000
_cell.length_c   1.000
_cell.angle_alpha   90.00
_cell.angle_beta   90.00
_cell.angle_gamma   90.00
#
_symmetry.space_group_name_H-M   'P 1'
#
loop_
_entity.id
_entity.type
_entity.pdbx_description
1 polymer ?
#
loop_
_entity_poly.entity_id
_entity_poly.type
_entity_poly.pdbx_seq_one_letter_code
_entity_poly.pdbx_strand_id
1 'polypeptide(L)'
;MSTGDNDFNENAEINASGEQLGDFDAPPGSEDRASDSRSEFEPPPAEAEDGGEQDDEGEQESSAETQRLTEIKSQIEQRLVEAASSNAMSMASARSIDSAGVQGVGISSVLPGQPRALVLYVESEANEEQVRREMVDTMGIQAASSDELPVEVVVTGRIEAYTTNRSKFRPAPGGASVGHFKITAGTIGGWARGLRGNRTRRLLMVSNNHVLANSNSAKFGDSIIQQGAADGGSNPADRIAILERFVPINFSAGASNYVDAATGWCWPDRVRRDHVYHGNSSVAKYFKIGNQVVQPKPDMVVGKTGRTTDLTQGMIQAVAVSVNVNYGSAGVAHFKDQFSVRRTSAGNFSAGGDSGSIVWQWKAGLPCVGLLFAGGGGTTFCNRFSRVVTALDIRPYELS
;
A
#
# COMPACT_ATOMS: atom_id res chain seq x y z
N MET A 1 6.58 -48.01 -13.13
CA MET A 1 7.22 -47.80 -11.81
C MET A 1 8.35 -46.81 -12.02
N SER A 2 8.35 -45.56 -11.56
CA SER A 2 7.50 -44.82 -10.63
C SER A 2 7.47 -43.37 -11.12
N THR A 3 6.28 -42.80 -11.27
CA THR A 3 6.04 -41.36 -11.21
C THR A 3 6.20 -40.94 -9.74
N GLY A 4 6.84 -39.79 -9.50
CA GLY A 4 6.99 -39.21 -8.16
C GLY A 4 6.48 -37.78 -8.20
N ASP A 5 5.30 -37.59 -7.64
CA ASP A 5 4.55 -36.34 -7.54
C ASP A 5 5.31 -35.29 -6.71
N ASN A 6 5.28 -34.03 -7.18
CA ASN A 6 5.72 -32.87 -6.43
C ASN A 6 4.51 -32.28 -5.70
N ASP A 7 4.30 -32.69 -4.45
CA ASP A 7 3.39 -32.00 -3.52
C ASP A 7 4.07 -30.73 -2.99
N PHE A 8 3.68 -29.57 -3.54
CA PHE A 8 3.86 -28.28 -2.89
C PHE A 8 2.64 -28.01 -2.00
N ASN A 9 2.68 -28.51 -0.78
CA ASN A 9 1.73 -28.12 0.25
C ASN A 9 2.46 -27.93 1.58
N GLU A 10 2.81 -26.68 1.89
CA GLU A 10 3.10 -26.28 3.27
C GLU A 10 2.49 -24.91 3.51
N ASN A 11 1.34 -24.96 4.19
CA ASN A 11 0.65 -23.83 4.78
C ASN A 11 1.58 -23.10 5.75
N ALA A 12 1.98 -21.89 5.39
CA ALA A 12 2.63 -20.98 6.33
C ALA A 12 1.55 -20.36 7.23
N GLU A 13 1.34 -20.98 8.39
CA GLU A 13 0.56 -20.40 9.49
C GLU A 13 1.09 -19.00 9.83
N ILE A 14 0.20 -18.02 9.75
CA ILE A 14 0.45 -16.63 10.14
C ILE A 14 0.47 -16.59 11.66
N ASN A 15 1.63 -16.82 12.26
CA ASN A 15 1.85 -16.48 13.66
C ASN A 15 1.97 -14.95 13.78
N ALA A 16 0.88 -14.33 14.23
CA ALA A 16 0.86 -12.98 14.76
C ALA A 16 1.61 -12.92 16.11
N SER A 17 2.93 -13.08 16.08
CA SER A 17 3.78 -12.68 17.21
C SER A 17 4.10 -11.20 17.01
N GLY A 18 3.55 -10.34 17.87
CA GLY A 18 3.89 -8.93 17.92
C GLY A 18 5.41 -8.75 18.06
N GLU A 19 6.05 -8.27 16.99
CA GLU A 19 7.46 -7.85 17.02
C GLU A 19 7.60 -6.79 18.13
N GLN A 20 8.37 -7.10 19.17
CA GLN A 20 8.74 -6.14 20.21
C GLN A 20 9.28 -4.86 19.55
N LEU A 21 8.53 -3.75 19.67
CA LEU A 21 8.91 -2.39 19.26
C LEU A 21 10.13 -1.83 20.05
N GLY A 22 10.87 -2.66 20.79
CA GLY A 22 11.58 -2.29 22.02
C GLY A 22 13.03 -1.76 21.92
N ASP A 23 13.58 -1.42 20.75
CA ASP A 23 14.98 -0.93 20.66
C ASP A 23 15.17 0.38 19.89
N PHE A 24 14.09 1.08 19.51
CA PHE A 24 14.19 2.35 18.79
C PHE A 24 13.65 3.52 19.60
N ASP A 25 14.43 4.60 19.64
CA ASP A 25 14.02 5.88 20.20
C ASP A 25 13.09 6.57 19.20
N ALA A 26 11.99 7.14 19.70
CA ALA A 26 11.10 7.97 18.91
C ALA A 26 11.68 9.39 18.72
N PRO A 27 11.40 10.05 17.58
CA PRO A 27 11.69 11.48 17.43
C PRO A 27 11.02 12.31 18.55
N PRO A 28 11.60 13.46 18.94
CA PRO A 28 11.00 14.34 19.94
C PRO A 28 9.58 14.75 19.50
N GLY A 29 8.62 14.59 20.42
CA GLY A 29 7.20 14.78 20.18
C GLY A 29 6.83 16.23 19.84
N SER A 30 5.96 16.40 18.86
CA SER A 30 5.12 17.60 18.74
C SER A 30 3.88 17.37 19.61
N GLU A 31 3.62 18.26 20.56
CA GLU A 31 2.32 18.31 21.24
C GLU A 31 1.19 18.34 20.20
N ASP A 32 0.25 17.40 20.32
CA ASP A 32 -0.89 17.25 19.43
C ASP A 32 -1.76 18.52 19.44
N ARG A 33 -2.01 19.09 18.26
CA ARG A 33 -3.18 19.94 18.02
C ARG A 33 -3.85 19.50 16.73
N ALA A 34 -4.67 18.47 16.83
CA ALA A 34 -5.71 18.21 15.85
C ALA A 34 -6.87 19.18 16.15
N SER A 35 -7.07 20.21 15.32
CA SER A 35 -8.37 20.87 15.22
C SER A 35 -9.18 20.12 14.16
N ASP A 36 -10.20 19.42 14.61
CA ASP A 36 -11.14 18.71 13.75
C ASP A 36 -12.02 19.75 13.04
N SER A 37 -11.82 19.92 11.72
CA SER A 37 -12.78 20.62 10.87
C SER A 37 -13.09 19.70 9.69
N ARG A 38 -14.03 18.79 9.91
CA ARG A 38 -14.67 18.04 8.83
C ARG A 38 -15.54 19.00 8.04
N SER A 39 -15.24 19.20 6.77
CA SER A 39 -16.23 19.68 5.81
C SER A 39 -17.20 18.54 5.55
N GLU A 40 -18.44 18.65 6.02
CA GLU A 40 -19.51 17.73 5.63
C GLU A 40 -19.71 17.82 4.12
N PHE A 41 -19.78 16.65 3.48
CA PHE A 41 -20.12 16.52 2.07
C PHE A 41 -21.63 16.75 1.91
N GLU A 42 -22.03 17.81 1.20
CA GLU A 42 -23.41 17.97 0.74
C GLU A 42 -23.62 17.14 -0.53
N PRO A 43 -24.49 16.12 -0.51
CA PRO A 43 -24.83 15.37 -1.71
C PRO A 43 -25.58 16.27 -2.71
N PRO A 44 -25.45 16.02 -4.02
CA PRO A 44 -26.19 16.77 -5.03
C PRO A 44 -27.71 16.63 -4.84
N PRO A 45 -28.50 17.67 -5.13
CA PRO A 45 -29.96 17.61 -5.02
C PRO A 45 -30.51 16.55 -5.98
N ALA A 46 -31.43 15.73 -5.48
CA ALA A 46 -32.12 14.71 -6.26
C ALA A 46 -32.88 15.38 -7.42
N GLU A 47 -32.63 14.92 -8.65
CA GLU A 47 -33.46 15.27 -9.81
C GLU A 47 -34.85 14.68 -9.58
N ALA A 48 -35.89 15.51 -9.68
CA ALA A 48 -37.28 15.11 -9.51
C ALA A 48 -37.65 14.07 -10.57
N GLU A 49 -38.05 12.89 -10.14
CA GLU A 49 -38.61 11.86 -11.01
C GLU A 49 -39.94 12.34 -11.61
N ASP A 50 -39.99 12.37 -12.94
CA ASP A 50 -41.17 12.62 -13.76
C ASP A 50 -42.11 11.42 -13.65
N GLY A 51 -43.18 11.59 -12.86
CA GLY A 51 -44.19 10.57 -12.61
C GLY A 51 -45.12 10.39 -13.81
N GLY A 52 -44.80 9.45 -14.69
CA GLY A 52 -45.74 8.87 -15.64
C GLY A 52 -46.52 7.73 -15.00
N GLU A 53 -47.81 7.96 -14.70
CA GLU A 53 -48.75 6.92 -14.28
C GLU A 53 -49.08 5.99 -15.46
N GLN A 54 -48.78 4.69 -15.30
CA GLN A 54 -49.43 3.61 -16.05
C GLN A 54 -49.84 2.52 -15.07
N ASP A 55 -51.14 2.25 -15.02
CA ASP A 55 -51.78 1.19 -14.26
C ASP A 55 -51.29 -0.20 -14.72
N ASP A 56 -50.92 -1.09 -13.79
CA ASP A 56 -50.76 -2.51 -14.10
C ASP A 56 -51.17 -3.41 -12.91
N GLU A 57 -52.22 -4.22 -13.12
CA GLU A 57 -52.86 -5.09 -12.12
C GLU A 57 -52.03 -6.34 -11.74
N GLY A 58 -50.71 -6.32 -11.98
CA GLY A 58 -49.75 -7.38 -11.63
C GLY A 58 -48.89 -7.10 -10.38
N GLU A 59 -49.04 -5.93 -9.74
CA GLU A 59 -48.10 -5.47 -8.70
C GLU A 59 -48.29 -6.07 -7.31
N GLN A 60 -49.45 -6.64 -6.98
CA GLN A 60 -49.76 -7.04 -5.59
C GLN A 60 -48.95 -8.26 -5.09
N GLU A 61 -48.80 -9.32 -5.88
CA GLU A 61 -47.98 -10.49 -5.48
C GLU A 61 -46.47 -10.16 -5.46
N SER A 62 -46.01 -9.33 -6.40
CA SER A 62 -44.61 -8.88 -6.44
C SER A 62 -44.24 -7.99 -5.23
N SER A 63 -45.21 -7.30 -4.65
CA SER A 63 -45.00 -6.37 -3.52
C SER A 63 -44.73 -7.09 -2.20
N ALA A 64 -45.44 -8.19 -1.91
CA ALA A 64 -45.30 -8.94 -0.66
C ALA A 64 -43.98 -9.71 -0.61
N GLU A 65 -43.60 -10.37 -1.71
CA GLU A 65 -42.30 -11.05 -1.84
C GLU A 65 -41.14 -10.05 -1.76
N THR A 66 -41.27 -8.89 -2.41
CA THR A 66 -40.28 -7.81 -2.33
C THR A 66 -40.15 -7.27 -0.91
N GLN A 67 -41.26 -7.08 -0.19
CA GLN A 67 -41.25 -6.64 1.21
C GLN A 67 -40.54 -7.67 2.09
N ARG A 68 -40.84 -8.97 1.91
CA ARG A 68 -40.18 -10.06 2.63
C ARG A 68 -38.67 -10.09 2.39
N LEU A 69 -38.23 -9.96 1.13
CA LEU A 69 -36.80 -9.89 0.78
C LEU A 69 -36.11 -8.67 1.39
N THR A 70 -36.78 -7.52 1.40
CA THR A 70 -36.26 -6.27 1.97
C THR A 70 -36.12 -6.36 3.49
N GLU A 71 -37.06 -6.99 4.17
CA GLU A 71 -36.99 -7.22 5.62
C GLU A 71 -35.83 -8.15 5.99
N ILE A 72 -35.67 -9.26 5.25
CA ILE A 72 -34.56 -10.20 5.45
C ILE A 72 -33.22 -9.51 5.17
N LYS A 73 -33.11 -8.73 4.08
CA LYS A 73 -31.93 -7.91 3.78
C LYS A 73 -31.59 -6.96 4.94
N SER A 74 -32.58 -6.26 5.48
CA SER A 74 -32.39 -5.32 6.60
C SER A 74 -31.84 -6.00 7.86
N GLN A 75 -32.31 -7.20 8.17
CA GLN A 75 -31.78 -8.01 9.29
C GLN A 75 -30.31 -8.38 9.07
N ILE A 76 -29.93 -8.78 7.85
CA ILE A 76 -28.54 -9.08 7.49
C ILE A 76 -27.67 -7.82 7.58
N GLU A 77 -28.17 -6.69 7.07
CA GLU A 77 -27.47 -5.40 7.15
C GLU A 77 -27.18 -5.01 8.59
N GLN A 78 -28.15 -5.15 9.50
CA GLN A 78 -27.96 -4.86 10.92
C GLN A 78 -26.83 -5.72 11.52
N ARG A 79 -26.76 -7.02 11.17
CA ARG A 79 -25.68 -7.91 11.61
C ARG A 79 -24.32 -7.54 11.02
N LEU A 80 -24.29 -7.11 9.76
CA LEU A 80 -23.07 -6.61 9.13
C LEU A 80 -22.57 -5.32 9.81
N VAL A 81 -23.48 -4.41 10.20
CA VAL A 81 -23.11 -3.20 10.97
C VAL A 81 -22.53 -3.54 12.33
N GLU A 82 -23.15 -4.48 13.07
CA GLU A 82 -22.63 -4.97 14.36
C GLU A 82 -21.23 -5.59 14.20
N ALA A 83 -21.03 -6.40 13.16
CA ALA A 83 -19.75 -7.01 12.82
C ALA A 83 -18.68 -5.98 12.42
N ALA A 84 -19.06 -4.87 11.77
CA ALA A 84 -18.14 -3.79 11.40
C ALA A 84 -17.76 -2.89 12.59
N SER A 85 -18.67 -2.74 13.57
CA SER A 85 -18.50 -1.85 14.73
C SER A 85 -17.65 -2.47 15.84
N SER A 86 -17.61 -3.79 15.93
CA SER A 86 -16.64 -4.52 16.74
C SER A 86 -15.34 -4.62 15.93
N ASN A 87 -14.22 -4.06 16.41
CA ASN A 87 -12.92 -4.08 15.71
C ASN A 87 -12.71 -5.42 14.96
N ALA A 88 -12.72 -5.38 13.62
CA ALA A 88 -12.77 -6.56 12.75
C ALA A 88 -11.68 -7.62 13.04
N MET A 89 -10.57 -7.22 13.66
CA MET A 89 -9.51 -8.12 14.13
C MET A 89 -9.97 -9.13 15.20
N SER A 90 -10.96 -8.80 16.05
CA SER A 90 -11.44 -9.71 17.09
C SER A 90 -12.42 -10.77 16.58
N MET A 91 -13.08 -10.51 15.44
CA MET A 91 -14.07 -11.40 14.82
C MET A 91 -13.44 -12.34 13.79
N ALA A 92 -12.39 -11.93 13.07
CA ALA A 92 -11.68 -12.81 12.13
C ALA A 92 -11.04 -14.03 12.82
N SER A 93 -10.61 -13.87 14.08
CA SER A 93 -10.12 -14.96 14.94
C SER A 93 -11.23 -15.76 15.64
N ALA A 94 -12.49 -15.31 15.56
CA ALA A 94 -13.66 -15.96 16.17
C ALA A 94 -14.55 -16.67 15.15
N ARG A 95 -14.29 -16.52 13.84
CA ARG A 95 -15.00 -17.27 12.79
C ARG A 95 -14.57 -18.73 12.83
N SER A 96 -15.55 -19.63 12.97
CA SER A 96 -15.30 -21.07 12.88
C SER A 96 -14.75 -21.42 11.49
N ILE A 97 -13.94 -22.47 11.41
CA ILE A 97 -13.32 -22.97 10.17
C ILE A 97 -14.35 -23.29 9.05
N ASP A 98 -15.63 -23.41 9.39
CA ASP A 98 -16.73 -23.76 8.47
C ASP A 98 -17.67 -22.59 8.09
N SER A 99 -17.34 -21.32 8.40
CA SER A 99 -18.18 -20.18 7.97
C SER A 99 -17.88 -19.76 6.52
N ALA A 100 -18.91 -19.65 5.69
CA ALA A 100 -18.86 -19.02 4.36
C ALA A 100 -18.39 -17.56 4.45
N GLY A 101 -18.71 -16.88 5.56
CA GLY A 101 -18.26 -15.53 5.85
C GLY A 101 -19.01 -14.52 5.00
N VAL A 102 -20.30 -14.34 5.29
CA VAL A 102 -21.14 -13.34 4.60
C VAL A 102 -20.60 -11.94 4.89
N GLN A 103 -20.26 -11.21 3.82
CA GLN A 103 -19.65 -9.87 3.86
C GLN A 103 -20.56 -8.78 3.30
N GLY A 104 -21.60 -9.16 2.56
CA GLY A 104 -22.52 -8.22 1.95
C GLY A 104 -23.83 -8.89 1.54
N VAL A 105 -24.85 -8.06 1.35
CA VAL A 105 -26.17 -8.48 0.91
C VAL A 105 -26.75 -7.47 -0.09
N GLY A 106 -27.44 -7.97 -1.10
CA GLY A 106 -28.19 -7.18 -2.07
C GLY A 106 -29.50 -7.88 -2.46
N ILE A 107 -30.30 -7.20 -3.28
CA ILE A 107 -31.47 -7.78 -3.95
C ILE A 107 -31.22 -7.66 -5.45
N SER A 108 -31.33 -8.77 -6.19
CA SER A 108 -31.16 -8.76 -7.64
C SER A 108 -32.31 -8.01 -8.33
N SER A 109 -32.00 -7.37 -9.46
CA SER A 109 -33.02 -6.79 -10.33
C SER A 109 -33.83 -7.89 -11.02
N VAL A 110 -35.08 -7.58 -11.38
CA VAL A 110 -35.92 -8.49 -12.17
C VAL A 110 -35.37 -8.53 -13.59
N LEU A 111 -34.75 -9.63 -13.98
CA LEU A 111 -34.59 -9.97 -15.40
C LEU A 111 -35.88 -10.64 -15.88
N PRO A 112 -36.31 -10.46 -17.14
CA PRO A 112 -37.51 -11.10 -17.65
C PRO A 112 -37.47 -12.62 -17.43
N GLY A 113 -38.38 -13.13 -16.59
CA GLY A 113 -38.48 -14.56 -16.26
C GLY A 113 -37.63 -15.05 -15.08
N GLN A 114 -36.96 -14.18 -14.32
CA GLN A 114 -36.27 -14.56 -13.07
C GLN A 114 -36.87 -13.85 -11.84
N PRO A 115 -37.24 -14.59 -10.77
CA PRO A 115 -37.70 -13.97 -9.53
C PRO A 115 -36.57 -13.19 -8.85
N ARG A 116 -36.91 -12.15 -8.08
CA ARG A 116 -35.94 -11.43 -7.26
C ARG A 116 -35.30 -12.38 -6.26
N ALA A 117 -33.99 -12.29 -6.10
CA ALA A 117 -33.24 -13.10 -5.15
C ALA A 117 -32.46 -12.22 -4.18
N LEU A 118 -32.25 -12.76 -2.99
CA LEU A 118 -31.30 -12.23 -2.04
C LEU A 118 -29.89 -12.62 -2.50
N VAL A 119 -29.08 -11.63 -2.90
CA VAL A 119 -27.71 -11.86 -3.34
C VAL A 119 -26.78 -11.73 -2.13
N LEU A 120 -26.06 -12.79 -1.80
CA LEU A 120 -25.14 -12.85 -0.66
C LEU A 120 -23.71 -12.93 -1.15
N TYR A 121 -22.88 -11.99 -0.70
CA TYR A 121 -21.46 -11.96 -1.03
C TYR A 121 -20.66 -12.63 0.08
N VAL A 122 -19.95 -13.72 -0.24
CA VAL A 122 -19.26 -14.58 0.74
C VAL A 122 -17.75 -14.60 0.54
N GLU A 123 -17.01 -14.74 1.63
CA GLU A 123 -15.54 -14.77 1.64
C GLU A 123 -14.99 -16.07 1.03
N SER A 124 -15.55 -17.21 1.43
CA SER A 124 -15.07 -18.53 1.04
C SER A 124 -16.06 -19.23 0.12
N GLU A 125 -15.59 -20.22 -0.65
CA GLU A 125 -16.47 -21.08 -1.43
C GLU A 125 -17.46 -21.79 -0.51
N ALA A 126 -18.75 -21.52 -0.71
CA ALA A 126 -19.85 -22.11 0.04
C ALA A 126 -21.05 -22.31 -0.88
N ASN A 127 -21.74 -23.42 -0.70
CA ASN A 127 -23.02 -23.66 -1.36
C ASN A 127 -24.17 -22.96 -0.62
N GLU A 128 -25.33 -22.90 -1.26
CA GLU A 128 -26.50 -22.21 -0.71
C GLU A 128 -26.92 -22.72 0.68
N GLU A 129 -26.88 -24.04 0.91
CA GLU A 129 -27.21 -24.65 2.21
C GLU A 129 -26.24 -24.22 3.32
N GLN A 130 -24.94 -24.14 3.02
CA GLN A 130 -23.92 -23.67 3.96
C GLN A 130 -24.17 -22.21 4.35
N VAL A 131 -24.47 -21.35 3.36
CA VAL A 131 -24.76 -19.94 3.61
C VAL A 131 -26.05 -19.76 4.41
N ARG A 132 -27.12 -20.51 4.09
CA ARG A 132 -28.38 -20.50 4.85
C ARG A 132 -28.18 -20.92 6.30
N ARG A 133 -27.40 -21.97 6.56
CA ARG A 133 -27.05 -22.38 7.93
C ARG A 133 -26.30 -21.28 8.66
N GLU A 134 -25.32 -20.63 8.04
CA GLU A 134 -24.61 -19.50 8.66
C GLU A 134 -25.57 -18.34 9.00
N MET A 135 -26.50 -18.00 8.10
CA MET A 135 -27.50 -16.97 8.36
C MET A 135 -28.40 -17.28 9.56
N VAL A 136 -28.79 -18.55 9.73
CA VAL A 136 -29.61 -18.99 10.86
C VAL A 136 -28.78 -19.05 12.14
N ASP A 137 -27.65 -19.74 12.11
CA ASP A 137 -26.86 -20.09 13.29
C ASP A 137 -26.01 -18.93 13.81
N THR A 138 -25.43 -18.15 12.89
CA THR A 138 -24.50 -17.05 13.23
C THR A 138 -25.18 -15.69 13.22
N MET A 139 -26.08 -15.44 12.25
CA MET A 139 -26.77 -14.14 12.13
C MET A 139 -28.15 -14.12 12.82
N GLY A 140 -28.70 -15.28 13.21
CA GLY A 140 -29.99 -15.39 13.89
C GLY A 140 -31.21 -15.18 12.97
N ILE A 141 -31.04 -15.31 11.65
CA ILE A 141 -32.03 -14.96 10.64
C ILE A 141 -32.84 -16.20 10.28
N GLN A 142 -33.86 -16.49 11.09
CA GLN A 142 -34.68 -17.70 10.93
C GLN A 142 -35.38 -17.79 9.57
N ALA A 143 -35.70 -16.65 8.96
CA ALA A 143 -36.32 -16.59 7.64
C ALA A 143 -35.46 -17.20 6.52
N ALA A 144 -34.13 -17.32 6.72
CA ALA A 144 -33.22 -17.95 5.77
C ALA A 144 -33.37 -19.48 5.66
N SER A 145 -34.05 -20.11 6.63
CA SER A 145 -34.34 -21.56 6.63
C SER A 145 -35.43 -21.98 5.63
N SER A 146 -36.14 -21.02 5.01
CA SER A 146 -37.22 -21.26 4.07
C SER A 146 -36.70 -21.56 2.67
N ASP A 147 -36.97 -22.75 2.12
CA ASP A 147 -36.60 -23.12 0.75
C ASP A 147 -37.27 -22.24 -0.32
N GLU A 148 -38.36 -21.56 0.04
CA GLU A 148 -39.05 -20.58 -0.81
C GLU A 148 -38.32 -19.24 -0.95
N LEU A 149 -37.29 -18.97 -0.14
CA LEU A 149 -36.50 -17.74 -0.24
C LEU A 149 -35.51 -17.87 -1.40
N PRO A 150 -35.58 -17.11 -2.50
CA PRO A 150 -34.60 -17.23 -3.57
C PRO A 150 -33.27 -16.61 -3.11
N VAL A 151 -32.20 -17.41 -3.07
CA VAL A 151 -30.87 -16.96 -2.64
C VAL A 151 -29.86 -17.18 -3.76
N GLU A 152 -29.07 -16.16 -4.04
CA GLU A 152 -27.91 -16.24 -4.94
C GLU A 152 -26.64 -16.04 -4.12
N VAL A 153 -25.71 -16.99 -4.17
CA VAL A 153 -24.42 -16.89 -3.47
C VAL A 153 -23.34 -16.48 -4.46
N VAL A 154 -22.71 -15.35 -4.19
CA VAL A 154 -21.59 -14.82 -4.97
C VAL A 154 -20.32 -14.90 -4.13
N VAL A 155 -19.41 -15.79 -4.53
CA VAL A 155 -18.10 -15.91 -3.86
C VAL A 155 -17.21 -14.74 -4.29
N THR A 156 -16.91 -13.83 -3.36
CA THR A 156 -16.10 -12.63 -3.63
C THR A 156 -14.66 -12.74 -3.17
N GLY A 157 -14.34 -13.70 -2.29
CA GLY A 157 -13.14 -13.55 -1.47
C GLY A 157 -13.32 -12.44 -0.43
N ARG A 158 -12.25 -12.06 0.25
CA ARG A 158 -12.26 -10.87 1.13
C ARG A 158 -12.53 -9.60 0.35
N ILE A 159 -13.48 -8.79 0.83
CA ILE A 159 -13.77 -7.48 0.27
C ILE A 159 -12.91 -6.45 1.01
N GLU A 160 -11.91 -5.91 0.32
CA GLU A 160 -11.05 -4.85 0.84
C GLU A 160 -11.17 -3.60 -0.03
N ALA A 161 -11.09 -2.42 0.60
CA ALA A 161 -11.01 -1.17 -0.13
C ALA A 161 -9.78 -1.16 -1.04
N TYR A 162 -9.99 -0.81 -2.31
CA TYR A 162 -8.90 -0.71 -3.28
C TYR A 162 -7.87 0.32 -2.84
N THR A 163 -6.61 -0.11 -2.80
CA THR A 163 -5.48 0.76 -2.45
C THR A 163 -4.45 0.76 -3.56
N THR A 164 -3.59 1.78 -3.53
CA THR A 164 -2.36 1.84 -4.33
C THR A 164 -1.23 2.30 -3.42
N ASN A 165 0.00 2.34 -3.93
CA ASN A 165 1.13 2.92 -3.19
C ASN A 165 0.96 4.42 -2.87
N ARG A 166 -0.08 5.09 -3.38
CA ARG A 166 -0.44 6.48 -3.06
C ARG A 166 -1.39 6.60 -1.87
N SER A 167 -2.03 5.50 -1.47
CA SER A 167 -3.00 5.47 -0.39
C SER A 167 -2.36 5.77 0.96
N LYS A 168 -3.20 6.14 1.94
CA LYS A 168 -2.78 6.33 3.32
C LYS A 168 -2.53 4.98 3.97
N PHE A 169 -1.36 4.82 4.59
CA PHE A 169 -0.97 3.63 5.32
C PHE A 169 -0.58 3.99 6.75
N ARG A 170 -1.22 3.34 7.72
CA ARG A 170 -0.90 3.47 9.15
C ARG A 170 -0.94 2.07 9.76
N PRO A 171 0.21 1.42 9.99
CA PRO A 171 1.59 1.89 9.76
C PRO A 171 2.04 1.93 8.28
N ALA A 172 2.93 2.86 7.93
CA ALA A 172 3.41 3.10 6.57
C ALA A 172 4.50 2.11 6.09
N PRO A 173 4.32 1.40 4.95
CA PRO A 173 5.31 0.48 4.37
C PRO A 173 6.31 1.16 3.43
N GLY A 174 7.43 0.48 3.15
CA GLY A 174 8.31 0.83 2.04
C GLY A 174 7.59 0.71 0.68
N GLY A 175 8.00 1.47 -0.33
CA GLY A 175 7.30 1.55 -1.63
C GLY A 175 6.13 2.54 -1.68
N ALA A 176 5.59 2.94 -0.52
CA ALA A 176 4.50 3.91 -0.46
C ALA A 176 4.95 5.35 -0.70
N SER A 177 3.98 6.21 -1.01
CA SER A 177 4.12 7.65 -1.18
C SER A 177 4.59 8.34 0.09
N VAL A 178 5.59 9.21 -0.01
CA VAL A 178 6.10 10.02 1.09
C VAL A 178 6.71 11.31 0.57
N GLY A 179 6.87 12.32 1.41
CA GLY A 179 7.75 13.42 1.09
C GLY A 179 7.92 14.40 2.22
N HIS A 180 8.88 15.29 2.04
CA HIS A 180 8.91 16.55 2.77
C HIS A 180 7.61 17.32 2.51
N PHE A 181 7.02 17.91 3.54
CA PHE A 181 5.70 18.56 3.44
C PHE A 181 5.59 19.72 2.43
N LYS A 182 6.72 20.27 1.96
CA LYS A 182 6.80 21.35 0.94
C LYS A 182 7.07 20.86 -0.49
N ILE A 183 7.17 19.56 -0.72
CA ILE A 183 7.35 18.99 -2.08
C ILE A 183 6.09 18.27 -2.52
N THR A 184 6.10 17.73 -3.74
CA THR A 184 5.01 16.91 -4.27
C THR A 184 4.93 15.55 -3.56
N ALA A 185 5.71 14.57 -4.01
CA ALA A 185 5.83 13.25 -3.40
C ALA A 185 6.99 12.48 -4.06
N GLY A 186 7.55 11.53 -3.30
CA GLY A 186 8.43 10.48 -3.77
C GLY A 186 8.04 9.15 -3.10
N THR A 187 9.01 8.27 -2.93
CA THR A 187 8.81 6.92 -2.40
C THR A 187 9.61 6.67 -1.12
N ILE A 188 9.01 5.95 -0.17
CA ILE A 188 9.72 5.34 0.97
C ILE A 188 10.62 4.24 0.42
N GLY A 189 11.94 4.46 0.37
CA GLY A 189 12.86 3.47 -0.20
C GLY A 189 12.96 2.21 0.63
N GLY A 190 13.07 2.36 1.94
CA GLY A 190 13.19 1.27 2.89
C GLY A 190 13.79 1.75 4.20
N TRP A 191 14.31 0.80 4.96
CA TRP A 191 14.62 1.00 6.37
C TRP A 191 16.10 0.78 6.65
N ALA A 192 16.62 1.58 7.57
CA ALA A 192 18.01 1.56 7.96
C ALA A 192 18.16 1.90 9.46
N ARG A 193 19.35 1.62 9.98
CA ARG A 193 19.80 1.99 11.32
C ARG A 193 21.08 2.80 11.19
N GLY A 194 21.21 3.88 11.98
CA GLY A 194 22.46 4.64 12.01
C GLY A 194 23.59 3.83 12.64
N LEU A 195 24.85 4.12 12.25
CA LEU A 195 26.00 3.34 12.71
C LEU A 195 26.68 3.91 13.95
N ARG A 196 26.45 5.18 14.31
CA ARG A 196 27.22 5.88 15.34
C ARG A 196 26.37 6.69 16.31
N GLY A 197 26.85 6.79 17.55
CA GLY A 197 26.25 7.62 18.61
C GLY A 197 24.77 7.31 18.81
N ASN A 198 23.98 8.35 19.08
CA ASN A 198 22.53 8.19 19.33
C ASN A 198 21.75 7.71 18.09
N ARG A 199 22.36 7.72 16.88
CA ARG A 199 21.71 7.22 15.66
C ARG A 199 21.61 5.70 15.64
N THR A 200 22.39 4.99 16.45
CA THR A 200 22.26 3.54 16.58
C THR A 200 20.92 3.13 17.16
N ARG A 201 20.19 4.01 17.85
CA ARG A 201 18.83 3.71 18.34
C ARG A 201 17.74 4.35 17.49
N ARG A 202 18.05 4.83 16.28
CA ARG A 202 17.05 5.44 15.38
C ARG A 202 16.61 4.48 14.29
N LEU A 203 15.30 4.32 14.13
CA LEU A 203 14.71 3.73 12.93
C LEU A 203 14.70 4.81 11.85
N LEU A 204 15.45 4.58 10.78
CA LEU A 204 15.62 5.54 9.71
C LEU A 204 14.93 5.03 8.44
N MET A 205 14.08 5.86 7.84
CA MET A 205 13.66 5.73 6.46
C MET A 205 14.77 6.24 5.54
N VAL A 206 15.00 5.56 4.41
CA VAL A 206 15.88 6.03 3.34
C VAL A 206 15.05 6.46 2.13
N SER A 207 15.37 7.62 1.55
CA SER A 207 14.84 8.09 0.27
C SER A 207 15.81 9.13 -0.33
N ASN A 208 15.42 9.86 -1.37
CA ASN A 208 16.28 10.88 -1.97
C ASN A 208 16.29 12.18 -1.16
N ASN A 209 17.35 12.99 -1.35
CA ASN A 209 17.41 14.36 -0.85
C ASN A 209 16.27 15.19 -1.45
N HIS A 210 16.05 15.14 -2.76
CA HIS A 210 14.96 15.93 -3.35
C HIS A 210 13.56 15.51 -2.86
N VAL A 211 13.43 14.32 -2.26
CA VAL A 211 12.18 13.82 -1.67
C VAL A 211 12.03 14.23 -0.21
N LEU A 212 13.04 14.03 0.64
CA LEU A 212 12.94 14.28 2.09
C LEU A 212 13.52 15.63 2.54
N ALA A 213 14.40 16.22 1.73
CA ALA A 213 15.17 17.41 2.06
C ALA A 213 14.93 18.61 1.11
N ASN A 214 13.88 18.53 0.28
CA ASN A 214 13.44 19.62 -0.60
C ASN A 214 14.61 20.23 -1.40
N SER A 215 15.43 19.38 -2.03
CA SER A 215 16.59 19.77 -2.82
C SER A 215 17.51 20.72 -2.05
N ASN A 216 17.99 20.29 -0.87
CA ASN A 216 18.79 21.03 0.12
C ASN A 216 18.08 22.16 0.89
N SER A 217 16.80 22.45 0.62
CA SER A 217 16.09 23.59 1.25
C SER A 217 15.39 23.23 2.56
N ALA A 218 15.56 22.02 3.06
CA ALA A 218 15.01 21.55 4.33
C ALA A 218 16.04 21.57 5.46
N LYS A 219 15.55 21.43 6.69
CA LYS A 219 16.34 21.42 7.93
C LYS A 219 16.04 20.19 8.76
N PHE A 220 16.99 19.79 9.59
CA PHE A 220 16.76 18.75 10.59
C PHE A 220 15.47 19.04 11.38
N GLY A 221 14.63 18.02 11.57
CA GLY A 221 13.36 18.14 12.29
C GLY A 221 12.14 18.44 11.41
N ASP A 222 12.33 18.86 10.16
CA ASP A 222 11.22 19.13 9.24
C ASP A 222 10.33 17.89 9.05
N SER A 223 9.02 18.11 8.88
CA SER A 223 8.03 17.03 8.78
C SER A 223 8.18 16.22 7.49
N ILE A 224 8.18 14.89 7.66
CA ILE A 224 8.04 13.92 6.58
C ILE A 224 6.66 13.26 6.72
N ILE A 225 5.83 13.38 5.69
CA ILE A 225 4.42 12.98 5.70
C ILE A 225 4.14 11.79 4.78
N GLN A 226 3.22 10.92 5.19
CA GLN A 226 2.71 9.80 4.40
C GLN A 226 1.18 9.83 4.36
N GLN A 227 0.53 9.89 3.21
CA GLN A 227 1.13 10.03 1.88
C GLN A 227 1.87 11.37 1.68
N GLY A 228 2.64 11.50 0.60
CA GLY A 228 3.18 12.79 0.20
C GLY A 228 2.06 13.81 -0.11
N ALA A 229 2.39 15.10 -0.09
CA ALA A 229 1.39 16.17 -0.25
C ALA A 229 0.59 16.06 -1.55
N ALA A 230 1.24 15.66 -2.65
CA ALA A 230 0.60 15.49 -3.95
C ALA A 230 -0.41 14.35 -4.03
N ASP A 231 -0.44 13.44 -3.06
CA ASP A 231 -1.50 12.42 -2.98
C ASP A 231 -2.57 12.80 -1.95
N GLY A 232 -2.38 13.82 -1.10
CA GLY A 232 -3.37 14.23 -0.09
C GLY A 232 -2.88 14.17 1.35
N GLY A 233 -1.58 13.97 1.58
CA GLY A 233 -1.02 14.03 2.93
C GLY A 233 -1.01 15.45 3.49
N SER A 234 -1.27 15.56 4.79
CA SER A 234 -1.36 16.83 5.51
C SER A 234 -0.31 16.92 6.64
N ASN A 235 0.23 18.11 6.88
CA ASN A 235 1.15 18.36 7.99
C ASN A 235 0.43 19.20 9.06
N PRO A 236 0.39 18.79 10.35
CA PRO A 236 1.13 17.67 10.95
C PRO A 236 0.41 16.32 11.02
N ALA A 237 -0.87 16.22 10.62
CA ALA A 237 -1.68 15.03 10.89
C ALA A 237 -1.13 13.73 10.26
N ASP A 238 -0.41 13.84 9.14
CA ASP A 238 0.15 12.70 8.42
C ASP A 238 1.66 12.53 8.60
N ARG A 239 2.25 13.19 9.60
CA ARG A 239 3.67 13.09 9.91
C ARG A 239 4.02 11.70 10.41
N ILE A 240 4.96 11.03 9.75
CA ILE A 240 5.45 9.68 10.14
C ILE A 240 6.95 9.66 10.47
N ALA A 241 7.67 10.73 10.12
CA ALA A 241 9.07 10.90 10.44
C ALA A 241 9.45 12.40 10.50
N ILE A 242 10.67 12.66 10.98
CA ILE A 242 11.33 13.97 10.89
C ILE A 242 12.57 13.84 10.00
N LEU A 243 12.92 14.88 9.24
CA LEU A 243 14.17 14.89 8.48
C LEU A 243 15.35 14.75 9.45
N GLU A 244 16.22 13.76 9.22
CA GLU A 244 17.34 13.43 10.10
C GLU A 244 18.69 13.81 9.51
N ARG A 245 18.92 13.52 8.23
CA ARG A 245 20.16 13.85 7.53
C ARG A 245 19.93 13.80 6.03
N PHE A 246 20.71 14.56 5.27
CA PHE A 246 20.80 14.41 3.82
C PHE A 246 22.22 14.69 3.35
N VAL A 247 22.55 14.19 2.15
CA VAL A 247 23.78 14.58 1.45
C VAL A 247 23.44 15.76 0.54
N PRO A 248 24.05 16.95 0.75
CA PRO A 248 23.76 18.11 -0.09
C PRO A 248 24.12 17.86 -1.56
N ILE A 249 23.19 18.19 -2.46
CA ILE A 249 23.44 18.18 -3.91
C ILE A 249 24.17 19.47 -4.28
N ASN A 250 25.35 19.37 -4.87
CA ASN A 250 26.11 20.52 -5.35
C ASN A 250 25.72 20.86 -6.79
N PHE A 251 25.10 22.02 -6.98
CA PHE A 251 24.64 22.55 -8.26
C PHE A 251 25.65 23.50 -8.94
N SER A 252 26.83 23.73 -8.33
CA SER A 252 27.87 24.58 -8.91
C SER A 252 28.48 23.96 -10.16
N ALA A 253 28.89 24.81 -11.11
CA ALA A 253 29.58 24.36 -12.32
C ALA A 253 30.86 23.57 -11.97
N GLY A 254 31.06 22.43 -12.64
CA GLY A 254 32.21 21.55 -12.42
C GLY A 254 32.14 20.66 -11.17
N ALA A 255 31.12 20.83 -10.32
CA ALA A 255 30.91 19.95 -9.17
C ALA A 255 30.53 18.53 -9.61
N SER A 256 30.83 17.55 -8.77
CA SER A 256 30.43 16.15 -8.98
C SER A 256 29.67 15.63 -7.77
N ASN A 257 28.47 15.12 -8.01
CA ASN A 257 27.66 14.44 -7.02
C ASN A 257 27.76 12.92 -7.22
N TYR A 258 27.65 12.18 -6.12
CA TYR A 258 27.68 10.71 -6.16
C TYR A 258 26.40 10.08 -5.64
N VAL A 259 25.65 10.81 -4.81
CA VAL A 259 24.41 10.34 -4.21
C VAL A 259 23.41 11.49 -4.12
N ASP A 260 22.15 11.17 -4.41
CA ASP A 260 20.98 11.94 -4.02
C ASP A 260 20.23 11.13 -2.96
N ALA A 261 20.49 11.43 -1.69
CA ALA A 261 20.01 10.58 -0.59
C ALA A 261 19.80 11.36 0.71
N ALA A 262 18.80 10.90 1.47
CA ALA A 262 18.44 11.43 2.79
C ALA A 262 17.86 10.33 3.68
N THR A 263 17.87 10.60 4.99
CA THR A 263 17.24 9.80 6.02
C THR A 263 16.19 10.59 6.79
N GLY A 264 15.06 9.96 7.06
CA GLY A 264 14.04 10.44 7.99
C GLY A 264 14.03 9.58 9.26
N TRP A 265 14.00 10.18 10.45
CA TRP A 265 13.86 9.46 11.72
C TRP A 265 12.37 9.21 11.98
N CYS A 266 11.98 7.93 11.95
CA CYS A 266 10.60 7.48 12.02
C CYS A 266 10.13 7.28 13.46
N TRP A 267 8.83 7.52 13.67
CA TRP A 267 8.11 6.96 14.81
C TRP A 267 7.83 5.46 14.53
N PRO A 268 8.35 4.53 15.34
CA PRO A 268 8.24 3.09 15.07
C PRO A 268 6.81 2.55 14.95
N ASP A 269 5.85 3.16 15.66
CA ASP A 269 4.42 2.85 15.62
C ASP A 269 3.71 3.36 14.36
N ARG A 270 4.33 4.31 13.63
CA ARG A 270 3.75 4.91 12.41
C ARG A 270 4.26 4.28 11.12
N VAL A 271 5.22 3.36 11.20
CA VAL A 271 5.84 2.70 10.04
C VAL A 271 5.88 1.18 10.24
N ARG A 272 5.74 0.44 9.13
CA ARG A 272 5.91 -1.01 9.11
C ARG A 272 7.11 -1.34 8.26
N ARG A 273 7.82 -2.39 8.65
CA ARG A 273 9.13 -2.69 8.08
C ARG A 273 9.06 -3.40 6.72
N ASP A 274 7.87 -3.85 6.33
CA ASP A 274 7.63 -4.41 5.00
C ASP A 274 7.56 -3.32 3.93
N HIS A 275 7.69 -3.77 2.68
CA HIS A 275 7.43 -3.04 1.46
C HIS A 275 6.10 -3.47 0.87
N VAL A 276 5.36 -2.52 0.33
CA VAL A 276 4.07 -2.75 -0.33
C VAL A 276 4.23 -2.87 -1.83
N TYR A 277 3.40 -3.71 -2.43
CA TYR A 277 3.07 -3.67 -3.86
C TYR A 277 1.65 -4.19 -4.09
N HIS A 278 1.13 -3.96 -5.29
CA HIS A 278 -0.25 -4.28 -5.67
C HIS A 278 -0.27 -5.24 -6.87
N GLY A 279 0.68 -5.09 -7.79
CA GLY A 279 0.75 -5.82 -9.05
C GLY A 279 -0.48 -5.53 -9.90
N ASN A 280 -1.19 -6.59 -10.32
CA ASN A 280 -2.46 -6.48 -11.04
C ASN A 280 -3.68 -6.54 -10.11
N SER A 281 -3.48 -6.41 -8.80
CA SER A 281 -4.55 -6.44 -7.79
C SER A 281 -4.61 -5.10 -7.07
N SER A 282 -5.80 -4.69 -6.64
CA SER A 282 -5.98 -3.51 -5.80
C SER A 282 -5.78 -3.79 -4.31
N VAL A 283 -5.41 -5.03 -3.96
CA VAL A 283 -5.12 -5.48 -2.59
C VAL A 283 -3.63 -5.35 -2.32
N ALA A 284 -3.28 -4.74 -1.19
CA ALA A 284 -1.90 -4.52 -0.80
C ALA A 284 -1.21 -5.84 -0.41
N LYS A 285 -0.08 -6.14 -1.04
CA LYS A 285 0.79 -7.26 -0.70
C LYS A 285 2.08 -6.75 -0.09
N TYR A 286 2.64 -7.51 0.85
CA TYR A 286 3.79 -7.11 1.63
C TYR A 286 4.96 -8.08 1.48
N PHE A 287 6.17 -7.55 1.44
CA PHE A 287 7.41 -8.33 1.38
C PHE A 287 8.57 -7.58 2.04
N LYS A 288 9.66 -8.27 2.36
CA LYS A 288 10.84 -7.69 3.01
C LYS A 288 12.01 -7.62 2.01
N ILE A 289 12.66 -6.47 1.89
CA ILE A 289 13.94 -6.33 1.17
C ILE A 289 15.08 -6.72 2.12
N GLY A 290 16.07 -7.47 1.65
CA GLY A 290 17.20 -7.89 2.47
C GLY A 290 18.17 -6.76 2.80
N ASN A 291 19.02 -7.00 3.79
CA ASN A 291 19.98 -6.00 4.30
C ASN A 291 21.33 -5.99 3.55
N GLN A 292 21.59 -7.00 2.72
CA GLN A 292 22.85 -7.16 2.03
C GLN A 292 23.02 -6.10 0.95
N VAL A 293 24.19 -5.47 0.87
CA VAL A 293 24.51 -4.47 -0.15
C VAL A 293 25.40 -5.09 -1.21
N VAL A 294 24.97 -5.02 -2.47
CA VAL A 294 25.69 -5.61 -3.61
C VAL A 294 26.02 -4.53 -4.64
N GLN A 295 27.21 -4.62 -5.24
CA GLN A 295 27.62 -3.69 -6.30
C GLN A 295 26.81 -3.95 -7.59
N PRO A 296 26.34 -2.90 -8.28
CA PRO A 296 25.68 -3.07 -9.57
C PRO A 296 26.68 -3.62 -10.60
N LYS A 297 26.17 -4.48 -11.48
CA LYS A 297 26.89 -5.01 -12.64
C LYS A 297 25.95 -4.95 -13.84
N PRO A 298 26.46 -4.74 -15.06
CA PRO A 298 25.67 -4.92 -16.28
C PRO A 298 24.96 -6.27 -16.28
N ASP A 299 23.79 -6.32 -16.92
CA ASP A 299 22.93 -7.50 -17.09
C ASP A 299 22.31 -8.06 -15.80
N MET A 300 22.60 -7.44 -14.65
CA MET A 300 21.93 -7.79 -13.40
C MET A 300 20.44 -7.45 -13.47
N VAL A 301 19.59 -8.45 -13.26
CA VAL A 301 18.14 -8.25 -13.11
C VAL A 301 17.85 -7.65 -11.73
N VAL A 302 17.07 -6.58 -11.72
CA VAL A 302 16.76 -5.79 -10.52
C VAL A 302 15.26 -5.52 -10.43
N GLY A 303 14.79 -5.26 -9.21
CA GLY A 303 13.41 -4.86 -8.92
C GLY A 303 13.34 -3.58 -8.12
N LYS A 304 12.18 -2.94 -8.16
CA LYS A 304 11.82 -1.84 -7.27
C LYS A 304 10.32 -1.84 -7.01
N THR A 305 9.89 -1.33 -5.85
CA THR A 305 8.51 -0.91 -5.60
C THR A 305 8.51 0.61 -5.45
N GLY A 306 7.55 1.27 -6.10
CA GLY A 306 7.49 2.72 -6.21
C GLY A 306 6.07 3.25 -6.09
N ARG A 307 5.94 4.47 -5.59
CA ARG A 307 4.67 5.19 -5.49
C ARG A 307 3.85 5.17 -6.78
N THR A 308 4.51 5.35 -7.92
CA THR A 308 3.84 5.61 -9.20
C THR A 308 3.71 4.36 -10.04
N THR A 309 4.79 3.59 -10.20
CA THR A 309 4.78 2.42 -11.10
C THR A 309 4.68 1.08 -10.37
N ASP A 310 4.45 1.11 -9.07
CA ASP A 310 4.31 -0.07 -8.20
C ASP A 310 5.51 -1.03 -8.33
N LEU A 311 5.34 -2.36 -8.31
CA LEU A 311 6.41 -3.33 -8.49
C LEU A 311 6.82 -3.41 -9.96
N THR A 312 8.10 -3.14 -10.24
CA THR A 312 8.66 -3.28 -11.58
C THR A 312 9.97 -4.04 -11.56
N GLN A 313 10.24 -4.74 -12.66
CA GLN A 313 11.49 -5.46 -12.90
C GLN A 313 12.23 -4.81 -14.08
N GLY A 314 13.56 -4.77 -13.98
CA GLY A 314 14.43 -4.20 -14.99
C GLY A 314 15.78 -4.90 -15.01
N MET A 315 16.63 -4.46 -15.93
CA MET A 315 17.99 -4.94 -16.11
C MET A 315 18.96 -3.76 -16.14
N ILE A 316 20.05 -3.88 -15.39
CA ILE A 316 21.13 -2.88 -15.40
C ILE A 316 21.79 -2.86 -16.78
N GLN A 317 21.77 -1.70 -17.44
CA GLN A 317 22.34 -1.51 -18.77
C GLN A 317 23.80 -1.07 -18.71
N ALA A 318 24.10 -0.12 -17.83
CA ALA A 318 25.45 0.42 -17.68
C ALA A 318 25.75 0.76 -16.23
N VAL A 319 27.02 0.70 -15.87
CA VAL A 319 27.58 1.14 -14.59
C VAL A 319 28.61 2.24 -14.85
N ALA A 320 29.02 2.96 -13.81
CA ALA A 320 29.93 4.11 -13.92
C ALA A 320 29.39 5.25 -14.80
N VAL A 321 28.06 5.39 -14.86
CA VAL A 321 27.37 6.40 -15.65
C VAL A 321 27.61 7.79 -15.07
N SER A 322 27.88 8.75 -15.96
CA SER A 322 27.88 10.18 -15.67
C SER A 322 26.68 10.84 -16.36
N VAL A 323 25.91 11.63 -15.62
CA VAL A 323 24.65 12.20 -16.12
C VAL A 323 24.37 13.56 -15.48
N ASN A 324 23.78 14.48 -16.25
CA ASN A 324 23.24 15.74 -15.76
C ASN A 324 21.75 15.57 -15.48
N VAL A 325 21.31 15.95 -14.27
CA VAL A 325 19.92 15.82 -13.84
C VAL A 325 19.36 17.19 -13.50
N ASN A 326 18.20 17.50 -14.07
CA ASN A 326 17.49 18.75 -13.85
C ASN A 326 16.50 18.61 -12.68
N TYR A 327 16.68 19.44 -11.65
CA TYR A 327 15.83 19.50 -10.45
C TYR A 327 14.86 20.70 -10.49
N GLY A 328 14.50 21.17 -11.68
CA GLY A 328 13.61 22.30 -11.87
C GLY A 328 14.26 23.59 -11.37
N SER A 329 13.58 24.29 -10.46
CA SER A 329 14.05 25.57 -9.91
C SER A 329 15.35 25.47 -9.10
N ALA A 330 15.71 24.28 -8.60
CA ALA A 330 16.97 24.06 -7.90
C ALA A 330 18.18 24.03 -8.86
N GLY A 331 17.95 23.84 -10.16
CA GLY A 331 18.99 23.82 -11.20
C GLY A 331 19.38 22.42 -11.67
N VAL A 332 20.49 22.35 -12.40
CA VAL A 332 21.03 21.12 -12.98
C VAL A 332 22.27 20.68 -12.20
N ALA A 333 22.30 19.42 -11.77
CA ALA A 333 23.42 18.84 -11.05
C ALA A 333 24.07 17.71 -11.86
N HIS A 334 25.41 17.66 -11.83
CA HIS A 334 26.18 16.59 -12.45
C HIS A 334 26.40 15.44 -11.47
N PHE A 335 26.05 14.22 -11.88
CA PHE A 335 26.25 12.99 -11.13
C PHE A 335 27.26 12.08 -11.81
N LYS A 336 28.13 11.44 -11.01
CA LYS A 336 29.13 10.48 -11.46
C LYS A 336 28.98 9.15 -10.74
N ASP A 337 29.42 8.08 -11.39
CA ASP A 337 29.41 6.72 -10.86
C ASP A 337 28.01 6.20 -10.51
N GLN A 338 27.06 6.50 -11.40
CA GLN A 338 25.69 6.00 -11.36
C GLN A 338 25.58 4.67 -12.11
N PHE A 339 24.43 4.02 -12.03
CA PHE A 339 24.08 2.94 -12.95
C PHE A 339 22.71 3.19 -13.56
N SER A 340 22.53 2.69 -14.79
CA SER A 340 21.28 2.84 -15.53
C SER A 340 20.51 1.52 -15.59
N VAL A 341 19.18 1.60 -15.56
CA VAL A 341 18.27 0.46 -15.63
C VAL A 341 17.24 0.72 -16.71
N ARG A 342 16.90 -0.33 -17.45
CA ARG A 342 15.73 -0.35 -18.35
C ARG A 342 14.81 -1.50 -17.97
N ARG A 343 13.53 -1.36 -18.27
CA ARG A 343 12.53 -2.41 -18.01
C ARG A 343 12.84 -3.64 -18.87
N THR A 344 12.58 -4.83 -18.34
CA THR A 344 12.70 -6.10 -19.08
C THR A 344 11.48 -6.41 -19.94
N SER A 345 10.33 -5.78 -19.63
CA SER A 345 9.06 -5.90 -20.33
C SER A 345 8.62 -4.56 -20.92
N ALA A 346 7.47 -4.53 -21.60
CA ALA A 346 6.90 -3.30 -22.16
C ALA A 346 6.70 -2.21 -21.09
N GLY A 347 6.98 -0.96 -21.45
CA GLY A 347 6.86 0.21 -20.57
C GLY A 347 8.15 0.62 -19.87
N ASN A 348 8.03 1.53 -18.90
CA ASN A 348 9.19 2.10 -18.19
C ASN A 348 9.46 1.38 -16.88
N PHE A 349 10.73 1.27 -16.48
CA PHE A 349 11.10 0.71 -15.18
C PHE A 349 10.63 1.61 -14.03
N SER A 350 10.62 2.93 -14.25
CA SER A 350 10.12 3.92 -13.29
C SER A 350 9.50 5.14 -13.99
N ALA A 351 8.78 5.93 -13.20
CA ALA A 351 8.26 7.22 -13.60
C ALA A 351 8.47 8.28 -12.49
N GLY A 352 8.09 9.52 -12.76
CA GLY A 352 8.10 10.58 -11.75
C GLY A 352 7.31 10.17 -10.50
N GLY A 353 7.91 10.36 -9.32
CA GLY A 353 7.37 9.92 -8.02
C GLY A 353 7.94 8.60 -7.50
N ASP A 354 8.59 7.78 -8.33
CA ASP A 354 9.33 6.59 -7.86
C ASP A 354 10.71 6.93 -7.28
N SER A 355 11.11 8.20 -7.34
CA SER A 355 12.30 8.71 -6.68
C SER A 355 12.32 8.30 -5.21
N GLY A 356 13.42 7.70 -4.78
CA GLY A 356 13.61 7.21 -3.43
C GLY A 356 13.42 5.70 -3.31
N SER A 357 12.86 5.01 -4.30
CA SER A 357 12.78 3.55 -4.30
C SER A 357 14.17 2.90 -4.19
N ILE A 358 14.32 1.97 -3.25
CA ILE A 358 15.47 1.05 -3.27
C ILE A 358 15.31 0.11 -4.47
N VAL A 359 16.41 -0.06 -5.20
CA VAL A 359 16.55 -1.03 -6.27
C VAL A 359 17.30 -2.24 -5.71
N TRP A 360 16.67 -3.40 -5.70
CA TRP A 360 17.25 -4.65 -5.22
C TRP A 360 17.57 -5.61 -6.37
N GLN A 361 18.48 -6.54 -6.15
CA GLN A 361 18.73 -7.62 -7.11
C GLN A 361 17.56 -8.61 -7.10
N TRP A 362 17.06 -8.98 -8.27
CA TRP A 362 15.95 -9.91 -8.44
C TRP A 362 16.38 -11.37 -8.21
N LYS A 363 16.67 -11.70 -6.95
CA LYS A 363 17.04 -13.04 -6.49
C LYS A 363 16.64 -13.24 -5.02
N ALA A 364 16.75 -14.47 -4.52
CA ALA A 364 16.55 -14.77 -3.09
C ALA A 364 17.36 -13.82 -2.20
N GLY A 365 16.72 -13.35 -1.12
CA GLY A 365 17.28 -12.38 -0.19
C GLY A 365 17.27 -10.92 -0.65
N LEU A 366 16.85 -10.62 -1.89
CA LEU A 366 16.60 -9.27 -2.41
C LEU A 366 17.65 -8.21 -1.96
N PRO A 367 18.95 -8.42 -2.21
CA PRO A 367 19.97 -7.51 -1.71
C PRO A 367 19.87 -6.13 -2.38
N CYS A 368 20.13 -5.08 -1.62
CA CYS A 368 20.13 -3.69 -2.06
C CYS A 368 21.27 -3.42 -3.06
N VAL A 369 20.93 -2.88 -4.23
CA VAL A 369 21.86 -2.56 -5.31
C VAL A 369 21.98 -1.04 -5.51
N GLY A 370 20.84 -0.33 -5.48
CA GLY A 370 20.84 1.12 -5.66
C GLY A 370 19.68 1.86 -5.04
N LEU A 371 19.72 3.18 -5.21
CA LEU A 371 18.66 4.10 -4.85
C LEU A 371 18.28 4.91 -6.10
N LEU A 372 17.06 4.71 -6.57
CA LEU A 372 16.50 5.41 -7.73
C LEU A 372 16.38 6.91 -7.43
N PHE A 373 16.83 7.78 -8.34
CA PHE A 373 16.68 9.23 -8.17
C PHE A 373 16.29 10.01 -9.42
N ALA A 374 16.48 9.44 -10.62
CA ALA A 374 16.17 10.12 -11.87
C ALA A 374 15.77 9.15 -12.98
N GLY A 375 15.16 9.66 -14.04
CA GLY A 375 14.87 8.90 -15.24
C GLY A 375 14.47 9.80 -16.41
N GLY A 376 14.57 9.26 -17.62
CA GLY A 376 14.22 9.93 -18.87
C GLY A 376 14.41 9.01 -20.07
N GLY A 377 13.55 9.12 -21.09
CA GLY A 377 13.64 8.30 -22.31
C GLY A 377 13.64 6.79 -22.04
N GLY A 378 12.79 6.33 -21.11
CA GLY A 378 12.69 4.93 -20.70
C GLY A 378 13.89 4.37 -19.92
N THR A 379 14.86 5.23 -19.58
CA THR A 379 16.06 4.85 -18.82
C THR A 379 15.99 5.47 -17.43
N THR A 380 16.20 4.64 -16.42
CA THR A 380 16.25 5.04 -15.01
C THR A 380 17.69 5.13 -14.55
N PHE A 381 18.03 6.12 -13.73
CA PHE A 381 19.35 6.29 -13.14
C PHE A 381 19.29 6.13 -11.62
N CYS A 382 20.27 5.40 -11.09
CA CYS A 382 20.31 5.00 -9.70
C CYS A 382 21.69 5.27 -9.11
N ASN A 383 21.70 5.75 -7.87
CA ASN A 383 22.89 5.84 -7.03
C ASN A 383 23.32 4.43 -6.61
N ARG A 384 24.63 4.15 -6.54
CA ARG A 384 25.12 2.91 -5.92
C ARG A 384 24.74 2.88 -4.46
N PHE A 385 24.06 1.82 -4.01
CA PHE A 385 23.61 1.76 -2.62
C PHE A 385 24.78 1.73 -1.63
N SER A 386 25.92 1.16 -2.03
CA SER A 386 27.16 1.22 -1.23
C SER A 386 27.63 2.64 -0.94
N ARG A 387 27.45 3.60 -1.87
CA ARG A 387 27.79 5.00 -1.62
C ARG A 387 26.76 5.68 -0.72
N VAL A 388 25.50 5.30 -0.84
CA VAL A 388 24.41 5.82 0.01
C VAL A 388 24.65 5.43 1.47
N VAL A 389 24.93 4.16 1.76
CA VAL A 389 25.17 3.69 3.13
C VAL A 389 26.39 4.35 3.76
N THR A 390 27.48 4.53 2.99
CA THR A 390 28.68 5.24 3.45
C THR A 390 28.41 6.71 3.69
N ALA A 391 27.77 7.41 2.75
CA ALA A 391 27.57 8.86 2.85
C ALA A 391 26.59 9.25 3.98
N LEU A 392 25.58 8.40 4.25
CA LEU A 392 24.61 8.63 5.32
C LEU A 392 25.00 7.98 6.66
N ASP A 393 26.09 7.19 6.71
CA ASP A 393 26.55 6.46 7.90
C ASP A 393 25.43 5.57 8.48
N ILE A 394 24.89 4.69 7.63
CA ILE A 394 23.78 3.79 7.93
C ILE A 394 24.07 2.35 7.51
N ARG A 395 23.34 1.40 8.07
CA ARG A 395 23.19 0.03 7.53
C ARG A 395 21.73 -0.25 7.18
N PRO A 396 21.44 -0.93 6.07
CA PRO A 396 20.11 -1.50 5.84
C PRO A 396 19.66 -2.30 7.05
N TYR A 397 18.39 -2.17 7.40
CA TYR A 397 17.84 -2.91 8.51
C TYR A 397 17.57 -4.36 8.08
N GLU A 398 18.01 -5.31 8.90
CA GLU A 398 17.69 -6.73 8.75
C GLU A 398 16.43 -7.03 9.53
N LEU A 399 15.56 -7.86 8.97
CA LEU A 399 14.42 -8.41 9.68
C LEU A 399 14.75 -9.88 9.93
N SER A 400 15.04 -10.20 11.19
CA SER A 400 15.04 -11.57 11.72
C SER A 400 13.64 -12.15 11.71
#